data_AF-A0A966KUK3-F1
#
_entry.id   AF-A0A966KUK3-F1
#
_cell.length_a   1.000
_cell.length_b   1.000
_cell.length_c   1.000
_cell.angle_alpha   90.00
_cell.angle_beta   90.00
_cell.angle_gamma   90.00
#
_symmetry.space_group_name_H-M   'P 1'
#
loop_
_entity.id
_entity.type
_entity.pdbx_description
1 polymer ?
#
loop_
_entity_poly.entity_id
_entity_poly.type
_entity_poly.pdbx_seq_one_letter_code
_entity_poly.pdbx_strand_id
1 'polypeptide(L)'
;SRIYFGKEPKDLNVKESAMLVGMFKNSSLYNPRPNKNPVGVKNRRNVVLAQMEKYDYISEKLKDSLQKTELDLNYSPESHREGMATYFREYLRAFMKDWIKNNPKPDGTKYNLNSDGLKVYTTIDSRMQQYAEEAVQQHMPRLQAEFFNQNTPSRNPTAPFLELDQVEIEALLNRSMKQSERWRKMKYDLGKSDAEIKASFNKPTQMSIFSWKGDIDTIMKPMDSMRYYKSFLHPGMMSLDPQTGHVKAWVGGMNYRHFQYDHVKAGKRQVGSTFKPFVYAAAIDQLHLSPCDVLPRSQITIEANKYGNPDSWSPKNSDGDYGGSMTLKDALANSVNTITARVMDKVGPEPVVELVKKLGVESEVLPVPSIALGTADLSVYEMVGAYATFANKGVYTKPVMVTTIVDKNDTVLYQFTPETNDVLSEETAYVTVKLMEGVTQSGSGARLRTSGAEAYRADYREVITGYPYQFTNPIAGKTGTTQNQSDGWFVGMVPNLVTGVWVGAEDRAAHFRTITYGQGAAMALPIWAIYMRSCYADSELNISKGDFDVPLDLSINVDCTNTSAENPDGTKVKDDVPDDLDF
;
A
#
# COMPACT_ATOMS: atom_id res chain seq x y z
N SER A 1 -19.66 26.88 8.47
CA SER A 1 -20.74 26.04 7.91
C SER A 1 -20.23 24.64 7.60
N ARG A 2 -19.20 24.48 6.74
CA ARG A 2 -18.62 23.17 6.36
C ARG A 2 -18.22 22.30 7.56
N ILE A 3 -17.45 22.83 8.51
CA ILE A 3 -16.98 22.08 9.69
C ILE A 3 -18.10 21.49 10.56
N TYR A 4 -19.24 22.18 10.69
CA TYR A 4 -20.29 21.82 11.65
C TYR A 4 -21.50 21.14 11.01
N PHE A 5 -21.69 21.35 9.70
CA PHE A 5 -22.88 20.91 8.97
C PHE A 5 -22.60 20.30 7.59
N GLY A 6 -21.35 20.34 7.10
CA GLY A 6 -21.02 19.88 5.74
C GLY A 6 -21.61 20.72 4.60
N LYS A 7 -22.04 21.96 4.88
CA LYS A 7 -22.79 22.83 3.94
C LYS A 7 -22.06 24.11 3.59
N GLU A 8 -22.33 24.67 2.41
CA GLU A 8 -21.97 26.05 2.11
C GLU A 8 -22.88 27.04 2.85
N PRO A 9 -22.43 28.29 3.13
CA PRO A 9 -23.24 29.26 3.86
C PRO A 9 -24.65 29.49 3.26
N LYS A 10 -24.78 29.42 1.93
CA LYS A 10 -26.05 29.58 1.21
C LYS A 10 -27.04 28.43 1.44
N ASP A 11 -26.57 27.26 1.85
CA ASP A 11 -27.38 26.04 2.01
C ASP A 11 -27.78 25.80 3.48
N LEU A 12 -27.39 26.70 4.39
CA LEU A 12 -27.71 26.59 5.81
C LEU A 12 -29.19 26.90 6.06
N ASN A 13 -29.86 26.04 6.82
CA ASN A 13 -31.20 26.35 7.31
C ASN A 13 -31.16 27.32 8.50
N VAL A 14 -32.34 27.81 8.91
CA VAL A 14 -32.47 28.83 9.96
C VAL A 14 -31.86 28.41 11.30
N LYS A 15 -32.06 27.16 11.75
CA LYS A 15 -31.51 26.69 13.03
C LYS A 15 -29.98 26.57 12.99
N GLU A 16 -29.42 26.14 11.85
CA GLU A 16 -27.98 26.02 11.63
C GLU A 16 -27.32 27.40 11.62
N SER A 17 -27.92 28.35 10.89
CA SER A 17 -27.49 29.75 10.86
C SER A 17 -27.57 30.40 12.25
N ALA A 18 -28.67 30.23 12.97
CA ALA A 18 -28.84 30.75 14.33
C ALA A 18 -27.79 30.19 15.30
N MET A 19 -27.38 28.93 15.13
CA MET A 19 -26.33 28.33 15.94
C MET A 19 -24.98 29.00 15.68
N LEU A 20 -24.59 29.18 14.41
CA LEU A 20 -23.32 29.82 14.05
C LEU A 20 -23.27 31.28 14.50
N VAL A 21 -24.36 32.04 14.35
CA VAL A 21 -24.47 33.41 14.86
C VAL A 21 -24.35 33.43 16.39
N GLY A 22 -24.94 32.44 17.07
CA GLY A 22 -24.84 32.28 18.52
C GLY A 22 -23.39 32.20 19.03
N MET A 23 -22.50 31.60 18.22
CA MET A 23 -21.07 31.46 18.53
C MET A 23 -20.32 32.78 18.57
N PHE A 24 -20.78 33.84 17.90
CA PHE A 24 -20.06 35.12 17.86
C PHE A 24 -19.88 35.76 19.24
N LYS A 25 -20.78 35.48 20.19
CA LYS A 25 -20.64 35.96 21.57
C LYS A 25 -19.41 35.37 22.26
N ASN A 26 -19.13 34.09 22.02
CA ASN A 26 -17.93 33.40 22.51
C ASN A 26 -17.76 32.07 21.75
N SER A 27 -16.84 32.06 20.78
CA SER A 27 -16.64 30.93 19.87
C SER A 27 -16.02 29.69 20.54
N SER A 28 -15.42 29.85 21.73
CA SER A 28 -14.88 28.74 22.52
C SER A 28 -15.93 28.08 23.41
N LEU A 29 -16.73 28.90 24.11
CA LEU A 29 -17.76 28.44 25.05
C LEU A 29 -18.99 27.86 24.34
N TYR A 30 -19.42 28.51 23.25
CA TYR A 30 -20.57 28.06 22.44
C TYR A 30 -20.13 27.24 21.23
N ASN A 31 -18.97 26.58 21.31
CA ASN A 31 -18.53 25.68 20.27
C ASN A 31 -19.42 24.41 20.27
N PRO A 32 -20.10 24.08 19.17
CA PRO A 32 -21.11 23.01 19.13
C PRO A 32 -20.51 21.59 19.22
N ARG A 33 -19.19 21.42 19.40
CA ARG A 33 -18.57 20.10 19.57
C ARG A 33 -19.33 19.26 20.63
N PRO A 34 -19.73 18.01 20.30
CA PRO A 34 -20.55 17.18 21.19
C PRO A 34 -19.98 17.03 22.61
N ASN A 35 -18.65 16.92 22.71
CA ASN A 35 -17.95 16.67 23.98
C ASN A 35 -17.62 17.95 24.78
N LYS A 36 -18.15 19.12 24.39
CA LYS A 36 -17.89 20.39 25.08
C LYS A 36 -19.07 20.86 25.92
N ASN A 37 -20.06 21.49 25.29
CA ASN A 37 -21.19 22.12 25.98
C ASN A 37 -22.46 22.14 25.11
N PRO A 38 -23.01 20.96 24.74
CA PRO A 38 -24.14 20.88 23.83
C PRO A 38 -25.39 21.60 24.36
N VAL A 39 -25.62 21.55 25.68
CA VAL A 39 -26.74 22.25 26.33
C VAL A 39 -26.60 23.77 26.23
N GLY A 40 -25.42 24.31 26.56
CA GLY A 40 -25.16 25.75 26.47
C GLY A 40 -25.23 26.28 25.04
N VAL A 41 -24.79 25.48 24.06
CA VAL A 41 -24.88 25.79 22.64
C VAL A 41 -26.34 25.83 22.19
N LYS A 42 -27.14 24.82 22.54
CA LYS A 42 -28.57 24.76 22.21
C LYS A 42 -29.32 25.96 22.80
N ASN A 43 -29.05 26.28 24.07
CA ASN A 43 -29.61 27.47 24.72
C ASN A 43 -29.20 28.75 23.98
N ARG A 44 -27.94 28.86 23.55
CA ARG A 44 -27.46 30.04 22.83
C ARG A 44 -28.10 30.19 21.44
N ARG A 45 -28.24 29.10 20.69
CA ARG A 45 -29.00 29.05 19.42
C ARG A 45 -30.44 29.52 19.65
N ASN A 46 -31.08 29.04 20.72
CA ASN A 46 -32.47 29.38 21.03
C ASN A 46 -32.64 30.88 21.37
N VAL A 47 -31.63 31.51 21.99
CA VAL A 47 -31.60 32.98 22.18
C VAL A 47 -31.56 33.71 20.84
N VAL A 48 -30.79 33.22 19.86
CA VAL A 48 -30.76 33.84 18.52
C VAL A 48 -32.11 33.69 17.83
N LEU A 49 -32.72 32.50 17.87
CA LEU A 49 -34.06 32.28 17.32
C LEU A 49 -35.12 33.19 17.96
N ALA A 50 -35.07 33.39 19.28
CA ALA A 50 -35.98 34.31 19.97
C ALA A 50 -35.77 35.78 19.56
N GLN A 51 -34.52 36.19 19.30
CA GLN A 51 -34.25 37.53 18.74
C GLN A 51 -34.76 37.66 17.31
N MET A 52 -34.60 36.63 16.47
CA MET A 52 -35.12 36.64 15.10
C MET A 52 -36.64 36.80 15.07
N GLU A 53 -37.35 36.14 15.99
CA GLU A 53 -38.79 36.29 16.13
C GLU A 53 -39.20 37.67 16.65
N LYS A 54 -38.52 38.19 17.68
CA LYS A 54 -38.75 39.54 18.22
C LYS A 54 -38.65 40.65 17.17
N TYR A 55 -37.80 40.46 16.15
CA TYR A 55 -37.60 41.41 15.05
C TYR A 55 -38.28 40.96 13.74
N ASP A 56 -39.30 40.11 13.83
CA ASP A 56 -40.18 39.70 12.73
C ASP A 56 -39.49 38.97 11.54
N TYR A 57 -38.30 38.41 11.75
CA TYR A 57 -37.62 37.60 10.72
C TYR A 57 -38.18 36.17 10.61
N ILE A 58 -38.79 35.67 11.68
CA ILE A 58 -39.47 34.36 11.72
C ILE A 58 -40.74 34.45 12.56
N SER A 59 -41.72 33.58 12.30
CA SER A 59 -42.94 33.51 13.11
C SER A 59 -42.73 32.80 14.45
N GLU A 60 -43.58 33.09 15.42
CA GLU A 60 -43.61 32.43 16.73
C GLU A 60 -43.68 30.89 16.60
N LYS A 61 -44.57 30.40 15.73
CA LYS A 61 -44.72 28.96 15.44
C LYS A 61 -43.43 28.34 14.91
N LEU A 62 -42.71 29.04 14.02
CA LEU A 62 -41.44 28.55 13.46
C LEU A 62 -40.33 28.56 14.52
N LYS A 63 -40.23 29.64 15.31
CA LYS A 63 -39.31 29.73 16.46
C LYS A 63 -39.50 28.54 17.41
N ASP A 64 -40.73 28.30 17.86
CA ASP A 64 -41.05 27.23 18.81
C ASP A 64 -40.73 25.84 18.25
N SER A 65 -40.99 25.63 16.96
CA SER A 65 -40.64 24.39 16.27
C SER A 65 -39.13 24.17 16.22
N LEU A 66 -38.36 25.18 15.81
CA LEU A 66 -36.90 25.09 15.68
C LEU A 66 -36.19 24.97 17.03
N GLN A 67 -36.70 25.61 18.09
CA GLN A 67 -36.11 25.51 19.43
C GLN A 67 -36.17 24.09 20.01
N LYS A 68 -37.15 23.30 19.59
CA LYS A 68 -37.33 21.89 20.01
C LYS A 68 -36.37 20.93 19.29
N THR A 69 -35.82 21.28 18.13
CA THR A 69 -34.92 20.38 17.40
C THR A 69 -33.56 20.27 18.09
N GLU A 70 -32.89 19.14 17.90
CA GLU A 70 -31.49 18.99 18.30
C GLU A 70 -30.56 19.84 17.41
N LEU A 71 -29.26 19.84 17.73
CA LEU A 71 -28.25 20.59 16.99
C LEU A 71 -27.95 19.96 15.62
N ASP A 72 -28.25 18.67 15.43
CA ASP A 72 -28.11 17.91 14.19
C ASP A 72 -26.79 18.17 13.46
N LEU A 73 -25.69 18.04 14.21
CA LEU A 73 -24.36 18.35 13.69
C LEU A 73 -23.88 17.24 12.77
N ASN A 74 -23.41 17.64 11.59
CA ASN A 74 -22.53 16.83 10.78
C ASN A 74 -21.10 17.36 10.98
N TYR A 75 -20.53 17.04 12.13
CA TYR A 75 -19.25 17.59 12.55
C TYR A 75 -18.10 16.90 11.82
N SER A 76 -17.53 17.60 10.84
CA SER A 76 -16.36 17.17 10.08
C SER A 76 -15.22 18.17 10.34
N PRO A 77 -14.39 17.96 11.39
CA PRO A 77 -13.28 18.87 11.65
C PRO A 77 -12.35 18.91 10.43
N GLU A 78 -11.93 20.12 10.03
CA GLU A 78 -10.75 20.28 9.16
C GLU A 78 -9.50 19.94 9.99
N SER A 79 -9.33 18.64 10.27
CA SER A 79 -8.18 18.07 10.94
C SER A 79 -7.20 17.59 9.90
N HIS A 80 -5.91 17.76 10.15
CA HIS A 80 -4.87 17.13 9.36
C HIS A 80 -4.64 15.65 9.74
N ARG A 81 -5.31 15.17 10.81
CA ARG A 81 -5.15 13.82 11.34
C ARG A 81 -6.40 12.94 11.20
N GLU A 82 -7.47 13.49 10.66
CA GLU A 82 -8.75 12.80 10.47
C GLU A 82 -9.31 13.15 9.09
N GLY A 83 -10.23 12.32 8.61
CA GLY A 83 -10.80 12.39 7.26
C GLY A 83 -10.01 11.58 6.25
N MET A 84 -10.36 11.74 4.98
CA MET A 84 -9.78 11.02 3.85
C MET A 84 -8.33 11.47 3.57
N ALA A 85 -7.51 10.56 3.06
CA ALA A 85 -6.19 10.82 2.47
C ALA A 85 -5.21 11.51 3.43
N THR A 86 -5.24 11.21 4.73
CA THR A 86 -4.38 11.88 5.73
C THR A 86 -2.88 11.75 5.43
N TYR A 87 -2.43 10.58 4.98
CA TYR A 87 -1.03 10.34 4.59
C TYR A 87 -0.64 11.18 3.36
N PHE A 88 -1.49 11.18 2.34
CA PHE A 88 -1.27 12.00 1.14
C PHE A 88 -1.29 13.50 1.46
N ARG A 89 -2.16 13.96 2.37
CA ARG A 89 -2.19 15.37 2.81
C ARG A 89 -0.90 15.77 3.51
N GLU A 90 -0.25 14.87 4.26
CA GLU A 90 1.08 15.15 4.82
C GLU A 90 2.16 15.13 3.74
N TYR A 91 2.09 14.19 2.78
CA TYR A 91 2.95 14.21 1.60
C TYR A 91 2.84 15.56 0.86
N LEU A 92 1.63 16.04 0.61
CA LEU A 92 1.39 17.35 -0.02
C LEU A 92 1.96 18.50 0.81
N ARG A 93 1.87 18.45 2.14
CA ARG A 93 2.47 19.47 3.00
C ARG A 93 3.98 19.53 2.81
N ALA A 94 4.65 18.38 2.78
CA ALA A 94 6.08 18.29 2.53
C ALA A 94 6.44 18.78 1.12
N PHE A 95 5.71 18.32 0.10
CA PHE A 95 5.86 18.77 -1.28
C PHE A 95 5.72 20.30 -1.40
N MET A 96 4.67 20.88 -0.81
CA MET A 96 4.43 22.32 -0.84
C MET A 96 5.53 23.09 -0.11
N LYS A 97 6.08 22.55 0.99
CA LYS A 97 7.20 23.19 1.69
C LYS A 97 8.42 23.32 0.77
N ASP A 98 8.75 22.28 0.01
CA ASP A 98 9.86 22.29 -0.93
C ASP A 98 9.56 23.16 -2.16
N TRP A 99 8.34 23.09 -2.69
CA TRP A 99 7.90 23.93 -3.81
C TRP A 99 7.97 25.42 -3.45
N ILE A 100 7.46 25.83 -2.27
CA ILE A 100 7.52 27.21 -1.77
C ILE A 100 8.97 27.68 -1.58
N LYS A 101 9.86 26.79 -1.15
CA LYS A 101 11.29 27.12 -0.99
C LYS A 101 11.94 27.44 -2.34
N ASN A 102 11.57 26.71 -3.39
CA ASN A 102 12.17 26.81 -4.71
C ASN A 102 11.46 27.83 -5.63
N ASN A 103 10.25 28.27 -5.28
CA ASN A 103 9.43 29.18 -6.08
C ASN A 103 8.98 30.38 -5.22
N PRO A 104 9.87 31.35 -4.93
CA PRO A 104 9.49 32.57 -4.23
C PRO A 104 8.52 33.41 -5.08
N LYS A 105 7.82 34.33 -4.44
CA LYS A 105 7.00 35.35 -5.11
C LYS A 105 7.88 36.29 -5.94
N PRO A 106 7.29 37.06 -6.88
CA PRO A 106 8.02 38.07 -7.65
C PRO A 106 8.75 39.12 -6.79
N ASP A 107 8.29 39.37 -5.56
CA ASP A 107 8.91 40.29 -4.59
C ASP A 107 10.03 39.63 -3.76
N GLY A 108 10.35 38.36 -4.01
CA GLY A 108 11.36 37.59 -3.28
C GLY A 108 10.89 36.99 -1.96
N THR A 109 9.66 37.26 -1.52
CA THR A 109 9.10 36.65 -0.31
C THR A 109 8.57 35.24 -0.58
N LYS A 110 8.42 34.43 0.47
CA LYS A 110 7.88 33.06 0.34
C LYS A 110 6.35 33.07 0.37
N TYR A 111 5.74 32.19 -0.39
CA TYR A 111 4.32 31.88 -0.21
C TYR A 111 4.05 31.30 1.18
N ASN A 112 2.92 31.68 1.77
CA ASN A 112 2.41 31.13 3.01
C ASN A 112 1.26 30.16 2.71
N LEU A 113 1.49 28.88 2.98
CA LEU A 113 0.54 27.80 2.73
C LEU A 113 -0.84 28.01 3.38
N ASN A 114 -0.90 28.74 4.50
CA ASN A 114 -2.13 28.91 5.27
C ASN A 114 -2.86 30.23 5.00
N SER A 115 -2.15 31.29 4.59
CA SER A 115 -2.73 32.64 4.47
C SER A 115 -2.84 33.19 3.05
N ASP A 116 -2.07 32.65 2.10
CA ASP A 116 -2.04 33.21 0.74
C ASP A 116 -3.18 32.70 -0.15
N GLY A 117 -3.99 31.77 0.35
CA GLY A 117 -5.17 31.25 -0.36
C GLY A 117 -4.81 30.41 -1.58
N LEU A 118 -3.66 29.71 -1.54
CA LEU A 118 -3.24 28.79 -2.59
C LEU A 118 -4.28 27.67 -2.78
N LYS A 119 -4.62 27.36 -4.03
CA LYS A 119 -5.41 26.18 -4.38
C LYS A 119 -4.49 25.18 -5.08
N VAL A 120 -4.42 23.97 -4.53
CA VAL A 120 -3.55 22.88 -5.03
C VAL A 120 -4.45 21.79 -5.60
N TYR A 121 -4.33 21.56 -6.91
CA TYR A 121 -5.07 20.53 -7.63
C TYR A 121 -4.24 19.25 -7.69
N THR A 122 -4.83 18.14 -7.27
CA THR A 122 -4.15 16.86 -7.10
C THR A 122 -4.77 15.79 -7.99
N THR A 123 -4.07 14.67 -8.14
CA THR A 123 -4.51 13.56 -9.00
C THR A 123 -5.38 12.51 -8.29
N ILE A 124 -5.44 12.57 -6.96
CA ILE A 124 -6.24 11.63 -6.15
C ILE A 124 -7.70 11.71 -6.54
N ASP A 125 -8.28 10.56 -6.89
CA ASP A 125 -9.72 10.40 -7.05
C ASP A 125 -10.31 10.04 -5.69
N SER A 126 -11.23 10.87 -5.18
CA SER A 126 -11.78 10.71 -3.84
C SER A 126 -12.56 9.41 -3.65
N ARG A 127 -13.20 8.88 -4.71
CA ARG A 127 -13.93 7.61 -4.67
C ARG A 127 -12.95 6.46 -4.55
N MET A 128 -11.92 6.45 -5.40
CA MET A 128 -10.86 5.43 -5.35
C MET A 128 -10.09 5.47 -4.03
N GLN A 129 -9.80 6.67 -3.51
CA GLN A 129 -9.17 6.83 -2.21
C GLN A 129 -10.02 6.22 -1.09
N GLN A 130 -11.33 6.49 -1.10
CA GLN A 130 -12.25 5.88 -0.13
C GLN A 130 -12.22 4.35 -0.21
N TYR A 131 -12.32 3.79 -1.41
CA TYR A 131 -12.29 2.34 -1.62
C TYR A 131 -10.97 1.71 -1.15
N ALA A 132 -9.84 2.41 -1.32
CA ALA A 132 -8.54 1.94 -0.85
C ALA A 132 -8.46 1.91 0.68
N GLU A 133 -8.92 2.97 1.34
CA GLU A 133 -8.97 3.04 2.81
C GLU A 133 -9.93 1.97 3.39
N GLU A 134 -11.09 1.77 2.76
CA GLU A 134 -12.06 0.74 3.14
C GLU A 134 -11.51 -0.67 2.96
N ALA A 135 -10.77 -0.95 1.87
CA ALA A 135 -10.15 -2.26 1.65
C ALA A 135 -9.14 -2.60 2.75
N VAL A 136 -8.34 -1.62 3.18
CA VAL A 136 -7.43 -1.75 4.32
C VAL A 136 -8.20 -1.98 5.63
N GLN A 137 -9.23 -1.18 5.89
CA GLN A 137 -10.09 -1.30 7.08
C GLN A 137 -10.82 -2.65 7.16
N GLN A 138 -11.14 -3.27 6.02
CA GLN A 138 -11.79 -4.58 5.99
C GLN A 138 -10.82 -5.72 6.28
N HIS A 139 -9.64 -5.72 5.63
CA HIS A 139 -8.73 -6.86 5.69
C HIS A 139 -7.84 -6.86 6.94
N MET A 140 -7.27 -5.71 7.28
CA MET A 140 -6.23 -5.63 8.31
C MET A 140 -6.69 -6.03 9.71
N PRO A 141 -7.90 -5.71 10.21
CA PRO A 141 -8.35 -6.19 11.51
C PRO A 141 -8.38 -7.71 11.63
N ARG A 142 -8.76 -8.41 10.55
CA ARG A 142 -8.85 -9.87 10.50
C ARG A 142 -7.46 -10.50 10.49
N LEU A 143 -6.57 -9.99 9.63
CA LEU A 143 -5.17 -10.42 9.59
C LEU A 143 -4.46 -10.18 10.93
N GLN A 144 -4.67 -9.00 11.53
CA GLN A 144 -4.09 -8.61 12.80
C GLN A 144 -4.60 -9.47 13.97
N ALA A 145 -5.88 -9.88 13.94
CA ALA A 145 -6.44 -10.75 14.97
C ALA A 145 -5.73 -12.11 15.00
N GLU A 146 -5.45 -12.69 13.84
CA GLU A 146 -4.68 -13.95 13.78
C GLU A 146 -3.21 -13.73 14.16
N PHE A 147 -2.60 -12.60 13.77
CA PHE A 147 -1.25 -12.27 14.21
C PHE A 147 -1.15 -12.19 15.74
N PHE A 148 -2.12 -11.56 16.41
CA PHE A 148 -2.19 -11.53 17.87
C PHE A 148 -2.44 -12.93 18.49
N ASN A 149 -3.27 -13.75 17.86
CA ASN A 149 -3.53 -15.13 18.28
C ASN A 149 -2.25 -16.00 18.24
N GLN A 150 -1.34 -15.76 17.30
CA GLN A 150 -0.04 -16.44 17.24
C GLN A 150 1.00 -15.85 18.19
N ASN A 151 0.81 -14.62 18.65
CA ASN A 151 1.74 -13.86 19.48
C ASN A 151 1.25 -13.65 20.93
N THR A 152 0.58 -14.65 21.51
CA THR A 152 0.30 -14.67 22.95
C THR A 152 1.55 -15.10 23.73
N PRO A 153 1.73 -14.71 25.01
CA PRO A 153 2.89 -15.12 25.80
C PRO A 153 3.09 -16.65 25.90
N SER A 154 2.01 -17.43 25.77
CA SER A 154 2.08 -18.90 25.77
C SER A 154 2.51 -19.51 24.44
N ARG A 155 2.30 -18.82 23.31
CA ARG A 155 2.62 -19.31 21.96
C ARG A 155 3.91 -18.71 21.39
N ASN A 156 4.24 -17.50 21.82
CA ASN A 156 5.48 -16.80 21.51
C ASN A 156 6.00 -16.07 22.77
N PRO A 157 6.97 -16.66 23.50
CA PRO A 157 7.58 -16.03 24.67
C PRO A 157 8.28 -14.69 24.38
N THR A 158 8.74 -14.50 23.13
CA THR A 158 9.43 -13.29 22.65
C THR A 158 8.49 -12.34 21.89
N ALA A 159 7.16 -12.52 21.99
CA ALA A 159 6.16 -11.79 21.22
C ALA A 159 6.39 -10.27 21.12
N PRO A 160 6.25 -9.67 19.92
CA PRO A 160 5.88 -10.29 18.65
C PRO A 160 7.08 -10.88 17.86
N PHE A 161 8.28 -10.91 18.43
CA PHE A 161 9.50 -11.23 17.71
C PHE A 161 9.74 -12.73 17.64
N LEU A 162 10.20 -13.23 16.49
CA LEU A 162 10.53 -14.65 16.29
C LEU A 162 12.03 -14.93 16.20
N GLU A 163 12.83 -13.95 15.78
CA GLU A 163 14.26 -14.15 15.45
C GLU A 163 15.21 -13.43 16.41
N LEU A 164 14.67 -12.82 17.47
CA LEU A 164 15.45 -12.06 18.43
C LEU A 164 15.47 -12.78 19.78
N ASP A 165 16.65 -12.83 20.39
CA ASP A 165 16.80 -13.25 21.77
C ASP A 165 16.35 -12.14 22.76
N GLN A 166 16.31 -12.47 24.04
CA GLN A 166 15.85 -11.54 25.08
C GLN A 166 16.74 -10.28 25.19
N VAL A 167 18.05 -10.42 24.98
CA VAL A 167 19.00 -9.30 25.06
C VAL A 167 18.81 -8.36 23.89
N GLU A 168 18.62 -8.90 22.69
CA GLU A 168 18.34 -8.15 21.47
C GLU A 168 17.00 -7.40 21.58
N ILE A 169 15.96 -8.06 22.12
CA ILE A 169 14.66 -7.44 22.37
C ILE A 169 14.77 -6.29 23.36
N GLU A 170 15.52 -6.47 24.46
CA GLU A 170 15.76 -5.40 25.42
C GLU A 170 16.52 -4.24 24.79
N ALA A 171 17.53 -4.50 23.96
CA ALA A 171 18.27 -3.48 23.24
C ALA A 171 17.36 -2.70 22.27
N LEU A 172 16.48 -3.41 21.55
CA LEU A 172 15.49 -2.85 20.64
C LEU A 172 14.51 -1.93 21.38
N LEU A 173 13.88 -2.42 22.46
CA LEU A 173 12.94 -1.62 23.26
C LEU A 173 13.61 -0.43 23.95
N ASN A 174 14.86 -0.58 24.39
CA ASN A 174 15.63 0.52 24.95
C ASN A 174 15.93 1.62 23.92
N ARG A 175 16.15 1.25 22.65
CA ARG A 175 16.31 2.19 21.55
C ARG A 175 15.01 2.95 21.28
N SER A 176 13.89 2.24 21.15
CA SER A 176 12.57 2.85 20.96
C SER A 176 12.18 3.77 22.11
N MET A 177 12.49 3.38 23.36
CA MET A 177 12.30 4.21 24.54
C MET A 177 13.00 5.56 24.39
N LYS A 178 14.28 5.57 24.00
CA LYS A 178 15.08 6.81 23.83
C LYS A 178 14.59 7.70 22.68
N GLN A 179 14.02 7.09 21.64
CA GLN A 179 13.49 7.81 20.47
C GLN A 179 12.07 8.36 20.71
N SER A 180 11.40 7.95 21.78
CA SER A 180 10.02 8.37 22.04
C SER A 180 9.91 9.84 22.44
N GLU A 181 8.77 10.46 22.09
CA GLU A 181 8.41 11.81 22.55
C GLU A 181 8.38 11.91 24.08
N ARG A 182 8.03 10.84 24.78
CA ARG A 182 8.06 10.81 26.25
C ARG A 182 9.49 11.01 26.76
N TRP A 183 10.47 10.29 26.19
CA TRP A 183 11.87 10.47 26.57
C TRP A 183 12.34 11.89 26.25
N ARG A 184 12.05 12.39 25.05
CA ARG A 184 12.41 13.77 24.65
C ARG A 184 11.88 14.79 25.65
N LYS A 185 10.59 14.75 25.99
CA LYS A 185 9.97 15.68 26.95
C LYS A 185 10.56 15.55 28.35
N MET A 186 10.71 14.34 28.87
CA MET A 186 11.26 14.17 30.23
C MET A 186 12.72 14.61 30.33
N LYS A 187 13.52 14.36 29.28
CA LYS A 187 14.93 14.73 29.23
C LYS A 187 15.13 16.24 29.08
N TYR A 188 14.49 16.83 28.08
CA TYR A 188 14.77 18.21 27.66
C TYR A 188 13.83 19.24 28.27
N ASP A 189 12.56 18.91 28.48
CA ASP A 189 11.57 19.87 29.01
C ASP A 189 11.51 19.82 30.55
N LEU A 190 11.70 18.62 31.15
CA LEU A 190 11.61 18.40 32.60
C LEU A 190 12.97 18.18 33.30
N GLY A 191 14.08 18.13 32.54
CA GLY A 191 15.44 17.99 33.10
C GLY A 191 15.69 16.71 33.90
N LYS A 192 14.96 15.63 33.64
CA LYS A 192 15.05 14.37 34.40
C LYS A 192 16.33 13.58 34.06
N SER A 193 16.85 12.86 35.06
CA SER A 193 17.97 11.95 34.87
C SER A 193 17.55 10.71 34.05
N ASP A 194 18.47 10.09 33.33
CA ASP A 194 18.19 8.89 32.52
C ASP A 194 17.60 7.75 33.36
N ALA A 195 18.03 7.61 34.62
CA ALA A 195 17.51 6.61 35.55
C ALA A 195 16.03 6.86 35.89
N GLU A 196 15.66 8.11 36.20
CA GLU A 196 14.26 8.48 36.46
C GLU A 196 13.38 8.26 35.22
N ILE A 197 13.89 8.60 34.03
CA ILE A 197 13.16 8.44 32.78
C ILE A 197 12.90 6.94 32.53
N LYS A 198 13.94 6.10 32.58
CA LYS A 198 13.81 4.63 32.43
C LYS A 198 12.82 4.04 33.43
N ALA A 199 12.90 4.44 34.71
CA ALA A 199 11.96 3.99 35.73
C ALA A 199 10.50 4.37 35.39
N SER A 200 10.27 5.52 34.75
CA SER A 200 8.94 5.96 34.34
C SER A 200 8.27 5.06 33.28
N PHE A 201 9.05 4.33 32.47
CA PHE A 201 8.50 3.43 31.45
C PHE A 201 7.95 2.13 32.03
N ASN A 202 8.30 1.82 33.28
CA ASN A 202 7.83 0.65 34.01
C ASN A 202 6.71 0.97 35.02
N LYS A 203 6.29 2.24 35.11
CA LYS A 203 5.20 2.68 35.98
C LYS A 203 3.89 2.69 35.20
N PRO A 204 2.84 1.97 35.65
CA PRO A 204 1.52 2.03 35.03
C PRO A 204 1.04 3.47 34.93
N THR A 205 0.63 3.89 33.74
CA THR A 205 0.20 5.25 33.44
C THR A 205 -1.11 5.19 32.65
N GLN A 206 -2.04 6.09 32.94
CA GLN A 206 -3.25 6.24 32.13
C GLN A 206 -2.87 6.71 30.72
N MET A 207 -3.37 6.02 29.70
CA MET A 207 -3.13 6.35 28.30
C MET A 207 -4.27 5.87 27.42
N SER A 208 -4.30 6.36 26.19
CA SER A 208 -5.23 5.92 25.14
C SER A 208 -4.41 5.21 24.06
N ILE A 209 -4.79 3.98 23.71
CA ILE A 209 -4.08 3.16 22.71
C ILE A 209 -4.98 2.85 21.52
N PHE A 210 -4.37 2.69 20.34
CA PHE A 210 -5.08 2.29 19.13
C PHE A 210 -5.64 0.88 19.26
N SER A 211 -6.86 0.66 18.76
CA SER A 211 -7.33 -0.66 18.35
C SER A 211 -8.17 -0.52 17.07
N TRP A 212 -8.30 -1.60 16.32
CA TRP A 212 -9.16 -1.63 15.13
C TRP A 212 -10.65 -1.39 15.44
N LYS A 213 -11.07 -1.48 16.70
CA LYS A 213 -12.45 -1.18 17.14
C LYS A 213 -12.62 0.25 17.68
N GLY A 214 -11.57 1.07 17.62
CA GLY A 214 -11.50 2.40 18.20
C GLY A 214 -10.45 2.51 19.30
N ASP A 215 -10.18 3.74 19.73
CA ASP A 215 -9.23 4.01 20.81
C ASP A 215 -9.71 3.39 22.13
N ILE A 216 -8.79 2.77 22.87
CA ILE A 216 -9.05 2.17 24.18
C ILE A 216 -8.31 2.98 25.23
N ASP A 217 -9.06 3.56 26.17
CA ASP A 217 -8.48 4.17 27.37
C ASP A 217 -8.12 3.06 28.37
N THR A 218 -6.86 3.03 28.80
CA THR A 218 -6.32 1.96 29.65
C THR A 218 -5.26 2.48 30.62
N ILE A 219 -4.87 1.62 31.56
CA ILE A 219 -3.72 1.82 32.43
C ILE A 219 -2.72 0.72 32.10
N MET A 220 -1.61 1.07 31.44
CA MET A 220 -0.54 0.13 31.11
C MET A 220 0.83 0.76 31.35
N LYS A 221 1.89 -0.06 31.40
CA LYS A 221 3.25 0.47 31.43
C LYS A 221 3.60 1.01 30.04
N PRO A 222 4.26 2.18 29.91
CA PRO A 222 4.73 2.65 28.61
C PRO A 222 5.61 1.64 27.86
N MET A 223 6.36 0.78 28.58
CA MET A 223 7.11 -0.32 27.97
C MET A 223 6.20 -1.36 27.30
N ASP A 224 5.12 -1.77 27.97
CA ASP A 224 4.12 -2.69 27.41
C ASP A 224 3.40 -2.06 26.22
N SER A 225 3.14 -0.74 26.29
CA SER A 225 2.55 0.03 25.17
C SER A 225 3.44 0.01 23.93
N MET A 226 4.75 0.23 24.10
CA MET A 226 5.70 0.13 22.97
C MET A 226 5.70 -1.26 22.35
N ARG A 227 5.71 -2.32 23.18
CA ARG A 227 5.63 -3.71 22.67
C ARG A 227 4.30 -3.99 21.97
N TYR A 228 3.20 -3.45 22.48
CA TYR A 228 1.88 -3.52 21.84
C TYR A 228 1.90 -2.89 20.45
N TYR A 229 2.41 -1.67 20.31
CA TYR A 229 2.51 -0.99 19.02
C TYR A 229 3.45 -1.68 18.03
N LYS A 230 4.54 -2.31 18.51
CA LYS A 230 5.42 -3.14 17.68
C LYS A 230 4.79 -4.44 17.18
N SER A 231 3.63 -4.81 17.71
CA SER A 231 2.89 -6.01 17.30
C SER A 231 1.90 -5.74 16.16
N PHE A 232 1.87 -4.53 15.61
CA PHE A 232 0.99 -4.18 14.50
C PHE A 232 1.65 -4.42 13.14
N LEU A 233 0.87 -5.02 12.24
CA LEU A 233 1.18 -5.13 10.82
C LEU A 233 0.66 -3.88 10.11
N HIS A 234 1.53 -3.23 9.35
CA HIS A 234 1.24 -1.98 8.66
C HIS A 234 0.98 -2.21 7.17
N PRO A 235 -0.05 -1.56 6.59
CA PRO A 235 -0.29 -1.56 5.16
C PRO A 235 0.37 -0.35 4.48
N GLY A 236 0.73 -0.51 3.21
CA GLY A 236 1.05 0.57 2.28
C GLY A 236 0.42 0.26 0.93
N MET A 237 -0.30 1.21 0.32
CA MET A 237 -0.97 1.00 -0.96
C MET A 237 -0.95 2.25 -1.82
N MET A 238 -0.63 2.08 -3.10
CA MET A 238 -0.72 3.14 -4.11
C MET A 238 -1.39 2.60 -5.37
N SER A 239 -2.26 3.41 -5.97
CA SER A 239 -2.93 3.13 -7.25
C SER A 239 -2.64 4.24 -8.26
N LEU A 240 -2.30 3.86 -9.48
CA LEU A 240 -1.71 4.71 -10.52
C LEU A 240 -2.36 4.42 -11.88
N ASP A 241 -2.71 5.48 -12.61
CA ASP A 241 -3.04 5.41 -14.03
C ASP A 241 -1.74 5.30 -14.85
N PRO A 242 -1.51 4.19 -15.57
CA PRO A 242 -0.23 3.94 -16.24
C PRO A 242 0.01 4.86 -17.43
N GLN A 243 -1.03 5.34 -18.11
CA GLN A 243 -0.90 6.21 -19.28
C GLN A 243 -0.52 7.64 -18.88
N THR A 244 -1.11 8.17 -17.81
CA THR A 244 -0.92 9.58 -17.43
C THR A 244 0.05 9.76 -16.26
N GLY A 245 0.40 8.70 -15.56
CA GLY A 245 1.15 8.76 -14.30
C GLY A 245 0.33 9.33 -13.13
N HIS A 246 -0.98 9.56 -13.28
CA HIS A 246 -1.79 10.14 -12.22
C HIS A 246 -2.00 9.15 -11.07
N VAL A 247 -1.52 9.50 -9.87
CA VAL A 247 -1.79 8.70 -8.67
C VAL A 247 -3.23 8.91 -8.23
N LYS A 248 -4.04 7.86 -8.27
CA LYS A 248 -5.48 7.87 -8.00
C LYS A 248 -5.83 7.60 -6.54
N ALA A 249 -5.04 6.78 -5.86
CA ALA A 249 -5.22 6.46 -4.44
C ALA A 249 -3.88 6.28 -3.72
N TRP A 250 -3.83 6.67 -2.44
CA TRP A 250 -2.65 6.68 -1.58
C TRP A 250 -3.02 6.34 -0.14
N VAL A 251 -2.62 5.16 0.33
CA VAL A 251 -2.80 4.73 1.73
C VAL A 251 -1.44 4.42 2.33
N GLY A 252 -0.92 5.37 3.11
CA GLY A 252 0.40 5.27 3.76
C GLY A 252 0.43 4.44 5.04
N GLY A 253 -0.71 3.97 5.52
CA GLY A 253 -0.82 3.23 6.78
C GLY A 253 -2.26 3.04 7.23
N MET A 254 -2.44 2.39 8.38
CA MET A 254 -3.76 2.02 8.90
C MET A 254 -4.53 3.16 9.56
N ASN A 255 -3.82 4.09 10.22
CA ASN A 255 -4.42 5.15 11.00
C ASN A 255 -3.38 6.24 11.27
N TYR A 256 -3.52 7.39 10.61
CA TYR A 256 -2.52 8.44 10.69
C TYR A 256 -2.45 9.13 12.06
N ARG A 257 -3.49 9.06 12.89
CA ARG A 257 -3.47 9.63 14.24
C ARG A 257 -2.47 8.90 15.14
N HIS A 258 -2.33 7.59 14.96
CA HIS A 258 -1.43 6.74 15.76
C HIS A 258 -0.14 6.36 15.04
N PHE A 259 -0.19 6.24 13.70
CA PHE A 259 0.92 5.78 12.87
C PHE A 259 1.18 6.76 11.73
N GLN A 260 2.07 7.73 11.96
CA GLN A 260 2.31 8.83 11.01
C GLN A 260 3.32 8.50 9.90
N TYR A 261 4.03 7.37 10.02
CA TYR A 261 5.00 6.96 9.01
C TYR A 261 4.30 6.52 7.73
N ASP A 262 4.73 7.07 6.59
CA ASP A 262 4.15 6.79 5.28
C ASP A 262 4.84 5.61 4.61
N HIS A 263 4.15 4.49 4.51
CA HIS A 263 4.65 3.27 3.88
C HIS A 263 4.58 3.28 2.35
N VAL A 264 4.04 4.33 1.72
CA VAL A 264 4.01 4.42 0.25
C VAL A 264 5.33 4.96 -0.31
N LYS A 265 5.80 6.11 0.18
CA LYS A 265 7.00 6.77 -0.36
C LYS A 265 8.19 6.75 0.59
N ALA A 266 7.97 6.92 1.90
CA ALA A 266 9.07 6.92 2.86
C ALA A 266 9.52 5.49 3.22
N GLY A 267 8.56 4.56 3.33
CA GLY A 267 8.81 3.14 3.59
C GLY A 267 9.52 2.46 2.43
N LYS A 268 10.72 1.92 2.71
CA LYS A 268 11.46 1.03 1.79
C LYS A 268 11.58 -0.34 2.43
N ARG A 269 11.20 -1.37 1.70
CA ARG A 269 11.13 -2.75 2.21
C ARG A 269 11.58 -3.72 1.13
N GLN A 270 12.09 -4.85 1.57
CA GLN A 270 12.53 -5.90 0.66
C GLN A 270 11.34 -6.33 -0.19
N VAL A 271 11.51 -6.33 -1.51
CA VAL A 271 10.40 -6.54 -2.44
C VAL A 271 10.11 -8.03 -2.70
N GLY A 272 11.12 -8.88 -2.52
CA GLY A 272 10.99 -10.31 -2.72
C GLY A 272 10.58 -10.65 -4.16
N SER A 273 9.70 -11.64 -4.32
CA SER A 273 9.32 -12.15 -5.64
C SER A 273 8.60 -11.16 -6.57
N THR A 274 8.20 -9.97 -6.12
CA THR A 274 7.72 -8.90 -7.03
C THR A 274 8.85 -8.29 -7.87
N PHE A 275 10.12 -8.59 -7.60
CA PHE A 275 11.22 -8.17 -8.47
C PHE A 275 11.35 -9.05 -9.73
N LYS A 276 10.84 -10.28 -9.69
CA LYS A 276 11.03 -11.27 -10.77
C LYS A 276 10.59 -10.77 -12.15
N PRO A 277 9.45 -10.07 -12.32
CA PRO A 277 9.07 -9.56 -13.64
C PRO A 277 10.13 -8.69 -14.29
N PHE A 278 10.94 -7.93 -13.54
CA PHE A 278 12.04 -7.15 -14.11
C PHE A 278 13.18 -8.03 -14.64
N VAL A 279 13.46 -9.16 -13.97
CA VAL A 279 14.45 -10.15 -14.44
C VAL A 279 14.00 -10.78 -15.74
N TYR A 280 12.73 -11.18 -15.82
CA TYR A 280 12.16 -11.77 -17.03
C TYR A 280 12.07 -10.74 -18.15
N ALA A 281 11.64 -9.50 -17.86
CA ALA A 281 11.59 -8.42 -18.84
C ALA A 281 12.97 -8.14 -19.44
N ALA A 282 14.02 -8.06 -18.62
CA ALA A 282 15.39 -7.88 -19.11
C ALA A 282 15.84 -9.06 -19.99
N ALA A 283 15.50 -10.29 -19.62
CA ALA A 283 15.85 -11.46 -20.42
C ALA A 283 15.05 -11.55 -21.73
N ILE A 284 13.78 -11.12 -21.74
CA ILE A 284 12.98 -11.00 -22.98
C ILE A 284 13.60 -9.93 -23.87
N ASP A 285 13.89 -8.75 -23.32
CA ASP A 285 14.46 -7.62 -24.06
C ASP A 285 15.80 -7.95 -24.72
N GLN A 286 16.68 -8.63 -23.98
CA GLN A 286 18.05 -8.89 -24.44
C GLN A 286 18.19 -10.21 -25.20
N LEU A 287 17.42 -11.24 -24.84
CA LEU A 287 17.60 -12.60 -25.34
C LEU A 287 16.38 -13.14 -26.12
N HIS A 288 15.31 -12.35 -26.27
CA HIS A 288 14.08 -12.73 -26.97
C HIS A 288 13.45 -14.03 -26.44
N LEU A 289 13.57 -14.28 -25.12
CA LEU A 289 12.98 -15.47 -24.50
C LEU A 289 11.45 -15.47 -24.62
N SER A 290 10.89 -16.62 -24.96
CA SER A 290 9.45 -16.84 -25.00
C SER A 290 8.92 -17.29 -23.63
N PRO A 291 7.72 -16.85 -23.23
CA PRO A 291 6.97 -17.44 -22.12
C PRO A 291 6.87 -18.97 -22.15
N CYS A 292 6.96 -19.57 -23.33
CA CYS A 292 6.84 -21.01 -23.55
C CYS A 292 8.19 -21.74 -23.52
N ASP A 293 9.31 -21.02 -23.41
CA ASP A 293 10.63 -21.63 -23.24
C ASP A 293 10.66 -22.46 -21.95
N VAL A 294 11.26 -23.64 -22.03
CA VAL A 294 11.28 -24.60 -20.93
C VAL A 294 12.65 -24.61 -20.27
N LEU A 295 12.68 -24.44 -18.94
CA LEU A 295 13.90 -24.55 -18.13
C LEU A 295 13.75 -25.60 -17.02
N PRO A 296 14.84 -26.28 -16.62
CA PRO A 296 14.80 -27.26 -15.56
C PRO A 296 14.61 -26.61 -14.19
N ARG A 297 13.81 -27.25 -13.33
CA ARG A 297 13.59 -26.85 -11.92
C ARG A 297 14.75 -27.20 -11.00
N SER A 298 15.71 -27.99 -11.49
CA SER A 298 16.84 -28.48 -10.71
C SER A 298 17.65 -27.33 -10.10
N GLN A 299 18.25 -27.61 -8.95
CA GLN A 299 19.14 -26.68 -8.25
C GLN A 299 20.17 -26.06 -9.21
N ILE A 300 20.32 -24.74 -9.13
CA ILE A 300 21.40 -24.00 -9.79
C ILE A 300 22.32 -23.42 -8.72
N THR A 301 23.61 -23.35 -9.04
CA THR A 301 24.62 -22.60 -8.30
C THR A 301 25.23 -21.59 -9.26
N ILE A 302 25.19 -20.31 -8.88
CA ILE A 302 25.98 -19.27 -9.54
C ILE A 302 27.30 -19.19 -8.79
N GLU A 303 28.38 -19.48 -9.49
CA GLU A 303 29.71 -19.63 -8.90
C GLU A 303 30.22 -18.32 -8.27
N ALA A 304 31.13 -18.47 -7.31
CA ALA A 304 31.84 -17.34 -6.71
C ALA A 304 32.56 -16.53 -7.79
N ASN A 305 32.54 -15.21 -7.63
CA ASN A 305 33.14 -14.19 -8.50
C ASN A 305 32.59 -14.09 -9.93
N LYS A 306 31.59 -14.89 -10.33
CA LYS A 306 31.03 -14.82 -11.69
C LYS A 306 30.46 -13.43 -12.03
N TYR A 307 29.78 -12.79 -11.07
CA TYR A 307 29.26 -11.43 -11.18
C TYR A 307 29.74 -10.54 -10.02
N GLY A 308 30.98 -10.75 -9.56
CA GLY A 308 31.57 -10.00 -8.45
C GLY A 308 31.06 -10.38 -7.05
N ASN A 309 30.15 -11.35 -6.93
CA ASN A 309 29.75 -11.94 -5.64
C ASN A 309 30.89 -12.79 -5.04
N PRO A 310 31.32 -12.58 -3.78
CA PRO A 310 32.47 -13.31 -3.21
C PRO A 310 32.20 -14.80 -3.00
N ASP A 311 30.96 -15.13 -2.64
CA ASP A 311 30.53 -16.51 -2.37
C ASP A 311 29.67 -17.05 -3.50
N SER A 312 29.71 -18.36 -3.71
CA SER A 312 28.75 -19.04 -4.58
C SER A 312 27.33 -18.91 -4.02
N TRP A 313 26.34 -18.88 -4.91
CA TRP A 313 24.95 -18.69 -4.53
C TRP A 313 24.05 -19.77 -5.13
N SER A 314 23.40 -20.53 -4.25
CA SER A 314 22.50 -21.63 -4.59
C SER A 314 21.11 -21.39 -3.99
N PRO A 315 20.18 -20.75 -4.73
CA PRO A 315 18.86 -20.43 -4.21
C PRO A 315 17.96 -21.67 -4.11
N LYS A 316 17.15 -21.75 -3.05
CA LYS A 316 16.19 -22.84 -2.84
C LYS A 316 14.78 -22.44 -3.28
N ASN A 317 14.00 -23.40 -3.78
CA ASN A 317 12.58 -23.20 -4.04
C ASN A 317 11.78 -23.23 -2.72
N SER A 318 10.66 -22.51 -2.65
CA SER A 318 9.84 -22.43 -1.44
C SER A 318 9.09 -23.72 -1.11
N ASP A 319 8.82 -24.55 -2.11
CA ASP A 319 8.18 -25.87 -2.00
C ASP A 319 9.19 -27.01 -1.78
N GLY A 320 10.49 -26.76 -1.97
CA GLY A 320 11.53 -27.78 -1.92
C GLY A 320 11.53 -28.75 -3.10
N ASP A 321 10.75 -28.51 -4.15
CA ASP A 321 10.65 -29.40 -5.31
C ASP A 321 11.55 -28.94 -6.47
N TYR A 322 12.37 -29.87 -6.94
CA TYR A 322 13.40 -29.68 -7.98
C TYR A 322 13.23 -30.62 -9.18
N GLY A 323 12.16 -31.43 -9.21
CA GLY A 323 11.90 -32.40 -10.26
C GLY A 323 11.35 -31.78 -11.53
N GLY A 324 11.75 -32.29 -12.70
CA GLY A 324 11.18 -31.91 -13.99
C GLY A 324 11.57 -30.52 -14.51
N SER A 325 10.76 -30.02 -15.43
CA SER A 325 10.96 -28.74 -16.13
C SER A 325 9.64 -27.98 -16.25
N MET A 326 9.73 -26.67 -16.46
CA MET A 326 8.55 -25.81 -16.59
C MET A 326 8.79 -24.74 -17.64
N THR A 327 7.69 -24.26 -18.24
CA THR A 327 7.71 -23.05 -19.06
C THR A 327 8.08 -21.83 -18.21
N LEU A 328 8.63 -20.78 -18.82
CA LEU A 328 8.89 -19.51 -18.14
C LEU A 328 7.60 -18.90 -17.57
N LYS A 329 6.46 -19.08 -18.27
CA LYS A 329 5.13 -18.67 -17.81
C LYS A 329 4.77 -19.35 -16.50
N ASP A 330 4.84 -20.67 -16.43
CA ASP A 330 4.49 -21.42 -15.22
C ASP A 330 5.51 -21.19 -14.10
N ALA A 331 6.77 -20.99 -14.45
CA ALA A 331 7.83 -20.67 -13.51
C ALA A 331 7.60 -19.32 -12.83
N LEU A 332 7.23 -18.26 -13.57
CA LEU A 332 6.87 -16.98 -12.97
C LEU A 332 5.56 -17.09 -12.19
N ALA A 333 4.56 -17.81 -12.72
CA ALA A 333 3.27 -18.02 -12.09
C ALA A 333 3.40 -18.61 -10.68
N ASN A 334 4.18 -19.69 -10.57
CA ASN A 334 4.46 -20.39 -9.31
C ASN A 334 5.65 -19.78 -8.54
N SER A 335 6.26 -18.72 -9.07
CA SER A 335 7.36 -18.00 -8.45
C SER A 335 8.57 -18.90 -8.15
N VAL A 336 8.96 -19.78 -9.07
CA VAL A 336 10.07 -20.72 -8.92
C VAL A 336 11.41 -19.97 -8.85
N ASN A 337 12.18 -20.18 -7.78
CA ASN A 337 13.42 -19.43 -7.51
C ASN A 337 14.57 -19.90 -8.39
N THR A 338 14.74 -21.21 -8.53
CA THR A 338 15.79 -21.84 -9.35
C THR A 338 15.70 -21.41 -10.82
N ILE A 339 14.52 -21.42 -11.43
CA ILE A 339 14.34 -20.97 -12.82
C ILE A 339 14.63 -19.47 -12.95
N THR A 340 14.17 -18.65 -12.00
CA THR A 340 14.48 -17.20 -12.03
C THR A 340 15.98 -16.94 -11.91
N ALA A 341 16.69 -17.72 -11.09
CA ALA A 341 18.14 -17.66 -10.98
C ALA A 341 18.85 -18.12 -12.26
N ARG A 342 18.30 -19.10 -12.99
CA ARG A 342 18.78 -19.48 -14.34
C ARG A 342 18.57 -18.36 -15.35
N VAL A 343 17.43 -17.68 -15.32
CA VAL A 343 17.16 -16.51 -16.18
C VAL A 343 18.13 -15.38 -15.85
N MET A 344 18.34 -15.08 -14.55
CA MET A 344 19.34 -14.11 -14.09
C MET A 344 20.75 -14.48 -14.58
N ASP A 345 21.13 -15.76 -14.50
CA ASP A 345 22.44 -16.21 -14.96
C ASP A 345 22.63 -16.14 -16.49
N LYS A 346 21.53 -16.11 -17.25
CA LYS A 346 21.57 -15.93 -18.71
C LYS A 346 21.73 -14.47 -19.11
N VAL A 347 21.00 -13.56 -18.45
CA VAL A 347 20.97 -12.13 -18.80
C VAL A 347 22.05 -11.31 -18.07
N GLY A 348 22.47 -11.73 -16.88
CA GLY A 348 23.38 -11.00 -16.01
C GLY A 348 22.66 -9.99 -15.08
N PRO A 349 23.21 -9.69 -13.88
CA PRO A 349 22.61 -8.71 -12.96
C PRO A 349 22.62 -7.27 -13.46
N GLU A 350 23.66 -6.85 -14.19
CA GLU A 350 23.83 -5.46 -14.64
C GLU A 350 22.69 -4.99 -15.56
N PRO A 351 22.31 -5.71 -16.63
CA PRO A 351 21.18 -5.31 -17.47
C PRO A 351 19.87 -5.19 -16.70
N VAL A 352 19.65 -6.06 -15.70
CA VAL A 352 18.46 -6.00 -14.85
C VAL A 352 18.44 -4.72 -14.02
N VAL A 353 19.58 -4.35 -13.40
CA VAL A 353 19.71 -3.10 -12.62
C VAL A 353 19.58 -1.85 -13.50
N GLU A 354 20.15 -1.87 -14.71
CA GLU A 354 19.98 -0.78 -15.67
C GLU A 354 18.52 -0.61 -16.09
N LEU A 355 17.81 -1.71 -16.33
CA LEU A 355 16.38 -1.70 -16.62
C LEU A 355 15.59 -1.05 -15.48
N VAL A 356 15.73 -1.51 -14.23
CA VAL A 356 14.94 -0.92 -13.13
C VAL A 356 15.25 0.55 -12.88
N LYS A 357 16.49 1.01 -13.11
CA LYS A 357 16.83 2.43 -13.05
C LYS A 357 16.09 3.24 -14.12
N LYS A 358 15.99 2.74 -15.35
CA LYS A 358 15.21 3.38 -16.43
C LYS A 358 13.71 3.39 -16.13
N LEU A 359 13.22 2.40 -15.38
CA LEU A 359 11.84 2.31 -14.88
C LEU A 359 11.56 3.22 -13.66
N GLY A 360 12.48 4.14 -13.32
CA GLY A 360 12.27 5.15 -12.30
C GLY A 360 12.52 4.70 -10.86
N VAL A 361 13.20 3.58 -10.65
CA VAL A 361 13.66 3.18 -9.31
C VAL A 361 14.81 4.08 -8.88
N GLU A 362 14.59 4.85 -7.81
CA GLU A 362 15.57 5.82 -7.25
C GLU A 362 16.47 5.19 -6.18
N SER A 363 16.00 4.13 -5.53
CA SER A 363 16.73 3.39 -4.51
C SER A 363 17.92 2.63 -5.10
N GLU A 364 18.94 2.46 -4.28
CA GLU A 364 20.12 1.69 -4.68
C GLU A 364 19.76 0.20 -4.84
N VAL A 365 20.08 -0.33 -6.02
CA VAL A 365 19.95 -1.75 -6.34
C VAL A 365 21.32 -2.27 -6.75
N LEU A 366 21.87 -3.20 -5.97
CA LEU A 366 23.17 -3.79 -6.25
C LEU A 366 23.05 -4.82 -7.39
N PRO A 367 23.95 -4.80 -8.40
CA PRO A 367 23.97 -5.77 -9.50
C PRO A 367 24.57 -7.10 -9.03
N VAL A 368 23.86 -7.81 -8.15
CA VAL A 368 24.27 -9.11 -7.63
C VAL A 368 23.23 -10.17 -7.93
N PRO A 369 23.59 -11.45 -8.13
CA PRO A 369 22.64 -12.48 -8.56
C PRO A 369 21.41 -12.64 -7.64
N SER A 370 21.58 -12.40 -6.33
CA SER A 370 20.50 -12.50 -5.36
C SER A 370 19.35 -11.52 -5.60
N ILE A 371 19.58 -10.44 -6.37
CA ILE A 371 18.52 -9.51 -6.76
C ILE A 371 17.42 -10.18 -7.58
N ALA A 372 17.72 -11.33 -8.21
CA ALA A 372 16.73 -12.17 -8.89
C ALA A 372 15.54 -12.54 -7.98
N LEU A 373 15.77 -12.60 -6.67
CA LEU A 373 14.77 -12.91 -5.65
C LEU A 373 14.31 -11.67 -4.88
N GLY A 374 14.67 -10.47 -5.33
CA GLY A 374 14.23 -9.18 -4.78
C GLY A 374 14.82 -8.85 -3.43
N THR A 375 16.15 -8.91 -3.30
CA THR A 375 16.90 -8.52 -2.09
C THR A 375 17.00 -7.01 -1.86
N ALA A 376 16.61 -6.18 -2.83
CA ALA A 376 16.61 -4.73 -2.68
C ALA A 376 15.40 -4.21 -1.90
N ASP A 377 15.62 -3.13 -1.15
CA ASP A 377 14.59 -2.41 -0.41
C ASP A 377 14.05 -1.26 -1.28
N LEU A 378 12.82 -1.42 -1.77
CA LEU A 378 12.13 -0.41 -2.59
C LEU A 378 10.83 0.04 -1.93
N SER A 379 10.37 1.23 -2.29
CA SER A 379 9.08 1.76 -1.85
C SER A 379 7.92 1.26 -2.72
N VAL A 380 6.69 1.32 -2.18
CA VAL A 380 5.47 1.04 -2.98
C VAL A 380 5.39 2.01 -4.16
N TYR A 381 5.78 3.26 -3.94
CA TYR A 381 5.86 4.29 -4.97
C TYR A 381 6.70 3.86 -6.17
N GLU A 382 7.94 3.38 -5.92
CA GLU A 382 8.86 2.92 -6.97
C GLU A 382 8.33 1.67 -7.67
N MET A 383 7.82 0.70 -6.92
CA MET A 383 7.33 -0.57 -7.48
C MET A 383 6.13 -0.37 -8.41
N VAL A 384 5.15 0.46 -8.00
CA VAL A 384 3.96 0.74 -8.82
C VAL A 384 4.31 1.58 -10.04
N GLY A 385 5.19 2.58 -9.90
CA GLY A 385 5.69 3.36 -11.02
C GLY A 385 6.40 2.49 -12.07
N ALA A 386 7.28 1.58 -11.61
CA ALA A 386 7.99 0.67 -12.50
C ALA A 386 7.02 -0.31 -13.20
N TYR A 387 6.07 -0.90 -12.46
CA TYR A 387 5.07 -1.82 -13.01
C TYR A 387 4.12 -1.17 -14.01
N ALA A 388 3.82 0.13 -13.84
CA ALA A 388 2.98 0.89 -14.77
C ALA A 388 3.55 0.92 -16.18
N THR A 389 4.88 0.85 -16.34
CA THR A 389 5.53 0.77 -17.65
C THR A 389 5.07 -0.43 -18.47
N PHE A 390 4.83 -1.59 -17.84
CA PHE A 390 4.35 -2.78 -18.54
C PHE A 390 2.93 -2.61 -19.07
N ALA A 391 2.04 -1.98 -18.28
CA ALA A 391 0.68 -1.65 -18.72
C ALA A 391 0.66 -0.49 -19.73
N ASN A 392 1.68 0.36 -19.73
CA ASN A 392 1.85 1.50 -20.64
C ASN A 392 2.77 1.18 -21.83
N LYS A 393 2.73 -0.06 -22.33
CA LYS A 393 3.42 -0.49 -23.56
C LYS A 393 4.92 -0.20 -23.60
N GLY A 394 5.59 -0.23 -22.44
CA GLY A 394 7.02 -0.01 -22.34
C GLY A 394 7.45 1.44 -22.09
N VAL A 395 6.50 2.37 -21.99
CA VAL A 395 6.76 3.78 -21.67
C VAL A 395 6.61 4.03 -20.17
N TYR A 396 7.70 4.39 -19.50
CA TYR A 396 7.67 4.80 -18.10
C TYR A 396 7.11 6.23 -18.00
N THR A 397 6.06 6.40 -17.21
CA THR A 397 5.51 7.71 -16.85
C THR A 397 5.71 7.94 -15.35
N LYS A 398 6.44 9.00 -14.99
CA LYS A 398 6.73 9.31 -13.59
C LYS A 398 5.43 9.56 -12.82
N PRO A 399 5.23 8.95 -11.64
CA PRO A 399 4.02 9.20 -10.86
C PRO A 399 3.85 10.68 -10.47
N VAL A 400 2.62 11.16 -10.64
CA VAL A 400 2.18 12.55 -10.53
C VAL A 400 1.13 12.63 -9.43
N MET A 401 1.34 13.57 -8.50
CA MET A 401 0.46 13.80 -7.35
C MET A 401 -0.22 15.17 -7.41
N VAL A 402 0.44 16.16 -7.99
CA VAL A 402 -0.02 17.56 -8.09
C VAL A 402 0.02 17.96 -9.55
N THR A 403 -1.10 18.47 -10.06
CA THR A 403 -1.22 18.91 -11.46
C THR A 403 -1.07 20.42 -11.58
N THR A 404 -1.69 21.18 -10.68
CA THR A 404 -1.75 22.65 -10.78
C THR A 404 -1.69 23.28 -9.40
N ILE A 405 -0.98 24.40 -9.27
CA ILE A 405 -1.08 25.31 -8.11
C ILE A 405 -1.48 26.67 -8.63
N VAL A 406 -2.54 27.25 -8.07
CA VAL A 406 -2.98 28.60 -8.39
C VAL A 406 -3.06 29.46 -7.13
N ASP A 407 -2.95 30.78 -7.30
CA ASP A 407 -3.17 31.73 -6.22
C ASP A 407 -4.67 31.95 -5.93
N LYS A 408 -4.97 32.81 -4.95
CA LYS A 408 -6.36 33.16 -4.58
C LYS A 408 -7.16 33.82 -5.71
N ASN A 409 -6.49 34.36 -6.74
CA ASN A 409 -7.08 35.01 -7.90
C ASN A 409 -7.09 34.08 -9.13
N ASP A 410 -6.85 32.78 -8.95
CA ASP A 410 -6.78 31.77 -10.01
C ASP A 410 -5.63 31.98 -11.02
N THR A 411 -4.58 32.72 -10.63
CA THR A 411 -3.34 32.82 -11.42
C THR A 411 -2.55 31.53 -11.28
N VAL A 412 -2.22 30.88 -12.41
CA VAL A 412 -1.41 29.66 -12.42
C VAL A 412 0.02 29.95 -12.00
N LEU A 413 0.45 29.31 -10.91
CA LEU A 413 1.81 29.40 -10.36
C LEU A 413 2.64 28.15 -10.70
N TYR A 414 1.97 27.02 -10.90
CA TYR A 414 2.56 25.75 -11.28
C TYR A 414 1.59 25.00 -12.17
N GLN A 415 2.11 24.48 -13.27
CA GLN A 415 1.43 23.52 -14.14
C GLN A 415 2.39 22.35 -14.34
N PHE A 416 1.93 21.15 -14.00
CA PHE A 416 2.67 19.92 -14.20
C PHE A 416 2.94 19.69 -15.69
N THR A 417 4.15 19.19 -15.98
CA THR A 417 4.54 18.68 -17.30
C THR A 417 4.93 17.21 -17.12
N PRO A 418 4.32 16.26 -17.87
CA PRO A 418 4.67 14.84 -17.79
C PRO A 418 6.14 14.58 -18.05
N GLU A 419 6.75 13.75 -17.19
CA GLU A 419 8.09 13.18 -17.40
C GLU A 419 7.90 11.72 -17.85
N THR A 420 8.24 11.44 -19.10
CA THR A 420 8.10 10.10 -19.72
C THR A 420 9.42 9.64 -20.32
N ASN A 421 9.70 8.34 -20.25
CA ASN A 421 10.85 7.70 -20.89
C ASN A 421 10.41 6.43 -21.61
N ASP A 422 10.82 6.23 -22.87
CA ASP A 422 10.67 4.95 -23.57
C ASP A 422 11.71 3.97 -23.02
N VAL A 423 11.26 2.86 -22.41
CA VAL A 423 12.15 1.93 -21.69
C VAL A 423 12.20 0.56 -22.37
N LEU A 424 11.05 0.03 -22.78
CA LEU A 424 10.91 -1.28 -23.42
C LEU A 424 10.16 -1.14 -24.74
N SER A 425 10.35 -2.08 -25.66
CA SER A 425 9.45 -2.21 -26.82
C SER A 425 8.04 -2.60 -26.38
N GLU A 426 7.03 -2.28 -27.20
CA GLU A 426 5.65 -2.68 -26.94
C GLU A 426 5.54 -4.22 -26.83
N GLU A 427 6.28 -4.95 -27.67
CA GLU A 427 6.36 -6.41 -27.64
C GLU A 427 6.90 -6.94 -26.30
N THR A 428 8.06 -6.46 -25.84
CA THR A 428 8.65 -6.91 -24.58
C THR A 428 7.74 -6.62 -23.39
N ALA A 429 7.12 -5.43 -23.37
CA ALA A 429 6.16 -5.06 -22.33
C ALA A 429 4.95 -6.01 -22.35
N TYR A 430 4.37 -6.27 -23.52
CA TYR A 430 3.23 -7.16 -23.69
C TYR A 430 3.55 -8.62 -23.28
N VAL A 431 4.70 -9.16 -23.70
CA VAL A 431 5.15 -10.50 -23.34
C VAL A 431 5.33 -10.62 -21.83
N THR A 432 5.88 -9.59 -21.18
CA THR A 432 6.01 -9.54 -19.71
C THR A 432 4.64 -9.50 -19.02
N VAL A 433 3.68 -8.74 -19.56
CA VAL A 433 2.28 -8.75 -19.09
C VAL A 433 1.71 -10.17 -19.18
N LYS A 434 1.90 -10.89 -20.29
CA LYS A 434 1.40 -12.27 -20.46
C LYS A 434 2.00 -13.27 -19.48
N LEU A 435 3.28 -13.13 -19.12
CA LEU A 435 3.88 -13.90 -18.03
C LEU A 435 3.17 -13.62 -16.69
N MET A 436 2.91 -12.34 -16.40
CA MET A 436 2.25 -11.92 -15.16
C MET A 436 0.75 -12.28 -15.12
N GLU A 437 0.06 -12.43 -16.25
CA GLU A 437 -1.29 -12.98 -16.29
C GLU A 437 -1.32 -14.44 -15.81
N GLY A 438 -0.30 -15.24 -16.16
CA GLY A 438 -0.16 -16.61 -15.66
C GLY A 438 -0.17 -16.70 -14.12
N VAL A 439 0.42 -15.70 -13.45
CA VAL A 439 0.44 -15.62 -11.98
C VAL A 439 -0.98 -15.54 -11.39
N THR A 440 -1.87 -14.77 -12.01
CA THR A 440 -3.24 -14.59 -11.52
C THR A 440 -4.20 -15.67 -12.03
N GLN A 441 -3.86 -16.33 -13.14
CA GLN A 441 -4.65 -17.40 -13.74
C GLN A 441 -4.54 -18.72 -12.97
N SER A 442 -3.31 -19.19 -12.74
CA SER A 442 -3.06 -20.53 -12.18
C SER A 442 -1.97 -20.57 -11.10
N GLY A 443 -1.23 -19.48 -10.92
CA GLY A 443 -0.09 -19.43 -10.01
C GLY A 443 -0.40 -18.89 -8.61
N SER A 444 0.61 -18.26 -8.02
CA SER A 444 0.57 -17.69 -6.66
C SER A 444 -0.50 -16.60 -6.45
N GLY A 445 -1.03 -16.01 -7.53
CA GLY A 445 -2.15 -15.06 -7.52
C GLY A 445 -3.52 -15.69 -7.82
N ALA A 446 -3.61 -17.01 -8.03
CA ALA A 446 -4.85 -17.70 -8.45
C ALA A 446 -6.03 -17.52 -7.48
N ARG A 447 -5.78 -17.12 -6.23
CA ARG A 447 -6.82 -16.75 -5.26
C ARG A 447 -7.77 -15.67 -5.79
N LEU A 448 -7.34 -14.83 -6.73
CA LEU A 448 -8.21 -13.86 -7.40
C LEU A 448 -9.35 -14.51 -8.23
N ARG A 449 -9.18 -15.76 -8.65
CA ARG A 449 -10.10 -16.45 -9.57
C ARG A 449 -10.83 -17.64 -8.95
N THR A 450 -10.21 -18.30 -7.98
CA THR A 450 -10.75 -19.54 -7.40
C THR A 450 -11.87 -19.29 -6.40
N SER A 451 -12.61 -20.36 -6.09
CA SER A 451 -13.60 -20.42 -5.01
C SER A 451 -13.59 -21.78 -4.31
N GLY A 452 -14.15 -21.87 -3.11
CA GLY A 452 -14.37 -23.13 -2.40
C GLY A 452 -13.24 -23.54 -1.46
N ALA A 453 -12.07 -22.91 -1.53
CA ALA A 453 -10.96 -23.18 -0.62
C ALA A 453 -11.32 -22.93 0.85
N GLU A 454 -12.23 -21.98 1.13
CA GLU A 454 -12.75 -21.68 2.46
C GLU A 454 -13.52 -22.84 3.10
N ALA A 455 -14.03 -23.81 2.33
CA ALA A 455 -14.72 -24.98 2.87
C ALA A 455 -13.76 -25.94 3.59
N TYR A 456 -12.54 -26.13 3.06
CA TYR A 456 -11.60 -27.12 3.58
C TYR A 456 -10.30 -26.54 4.16
N ARG A 457 -10.00 -25.25 3.91
CA ARG A 457 -8.81 -24.59 4.46
C ARG A 457 -9.12 -23.59 5.56
N ALA A 458 -8.52 -23.81 6.73
CA ALA A 458 -8.68 -22.97 7.91
C ALA A 458 -8.13 -21.56 7.71
N ASP A 459 -6.94 -21.41 7.11
CA ASP A 459 -6.31 -20.10 6.89
C ASP A 459 -7.14 -19.17 6.01
N TYR A 460 -7.90 -19.72 5.04
CA TYR A 460 -8.86 -18.94 4.26
C TYR A 460 -9.96 -18.34 5.16
N ARG A 461 -10.47 -19.13 6.11
CA ARG A 461 -11.48 -18.69 7.08
C ARG A 461 -10.91 -17.84 8.21
N GLU A 462 -9.61 -17.85 8.42
CA GLU A 462 -8.96 -17.10 9.51
C GLU A 462 -8.52 -15.72 9.05
N VAL A 463 -7.80 -15.63 7.92
CA VAL A 463 -7.16 -14.36 7.50
C VAL A 463 -7.68 -13.79 6.20
N ILE A 464 -8.21 -14.59 5.28
CA ILE A 464 -8.61 -14.09 3.96
C ILE A 464 -9.97 -13.41 4.05
N THR A 465 -10.05 -12.17 3.55
CA THR A 465 -11.24 -11.32 3.64
C THR A 465 -11.87 -11.17 2.27
N GLY A 466 -13.17 -11.40 2.15
CA GLY A 466 -13.91 -11.16 0.91
C GLY A 466 -13.76 -12.21 -0.20
N TYR A 467 -13.05 -13.32 0.06
CA TYR A 467 -12.97 -14.49 -0.81
C TYR A 467 -14.28 -15.31 -0.72
N PRO A 468 -14.77 -15.89 -1.84
CA PRO A 468 -14.17 -15.88 -3.17
C PRO A 468 -14.34 -14.55 -3.92
N TYR A 469 -13.33 -14.18 -4.72
CA TYR A 469 -13.37 -12.93 -5.51
C TYR A 469 -13.88 -13.13 -6.94
N GLN A 470 -13.51 -14.26 -7.57
CA GLN A 470 -13.99 -14.70 -8.89
C GLN A 470 -13.83 -13.65 -10.01
N PHE A 471 -12.68 -12.98 -10.07
CA PHE A 471 -12.40 -12.09 -11.19
C PHE A 471 -12.28 -12.88 -12.51
N THR A 472 -13.07 -12.48 -13.49
CA THR A 472 -13.08 -13.09 -14.83
C THR A 472 -12.26 -12.31 -15.84
N ASN A 473 -11.99 -11.03 -15.59
CA ASN A 473 -11.26 -10.19 -16.52
C ASN A 473 -9.75 -10.52 -16.55
N PRO A 474 -9.05 -10.08 -17.61
CA PRO A 474 -7.59 -10.11 -17.71
C PRO A 474 -6.97 -9.27 -16.59
N ILE A 475 -6.06 -9.88 -15.83
CA ILE A 475 -5.34 -9.23 -14.72
C ILE A 475 -3.92 -9.76 -14.76
N ALA A 476 -2.95 -8.88 -14.94
CA ALA A 476 -1.54 -9.22 -14.73
C ALA A 476 -1.14 -8.84 -13.30
N GLY A 477 -0.28 -9.61 -12.66
CA GLY A 477 0.25 -9.21 -11.37
C GLY A 477 1.31 -10.14 -10.83
N LYS A 478 1.87 -9.78 -9.68
CA LYS A 478 2.87 -10.59 -9.00
C LYS A 478 2.72 -10.51 -7.49
N THR A 479 2.74 -11.67 -6.85
CA THR A 479 2.91 -11.80 -5.40
C THR A 479 4.38 -11.68 -5.01
N GLY A 480 4.64 -11.06 -3.88
CA GLY A 480 5.95 -11.05 -3.24
C GLY A 480 5.86 -11.53 -1.79
N THR A 481 6.81 -12.36 -1.41
CA THR A 481 7.02 -12.79 -0.03
C THR A 481 8.52 -12.75 0.18
N THR A 482 8.97 -12.06 1.23
CA THR A 482 10.38 -11.99 1.57
C THR A 482 10.82 -13.18 2.40
N GLN A 483 12.14 -13.29 2.61
CA GLN A 483 12.68 -14.25 3.56
C GLN A 483 12.04 -14.02 4.94
N ASN A 484 11.79 -15.10 5.67
CA ASN A 484 11.10 -15.08 6.97
C ASN A 484 9.67 -14.50 6.90
N GLN A 485 9.12 -14.22 5.70
CA GLN A 485 7.77 -13.70 5.54
C GLN A 485 7.55 -12.36 6.27
N SER A 486 8.60 -11.55 6.40
CA SER A 486 8.54 -10.24 7.05
C SER A 486 7.70 -9.23 6.26
N ASP A 487 7.67 -9.38 4.94
CA ASP A 487 6.98 -8.49 4.01
C ASP A 487 6.14 -9.30 3.01
N GLY A 488 4.84 -8.97 2.98
CA GLY A 488 3.89 -9.47 1.99
C GLY A 488 3.57 -8.39 0.96
N TRP A 489 3.73 -8.72 -0.31
CA TRP A 489 3.47 -7.82 -1.44
C TRP A 489 2.47 -8.41 -2.43
N PHE A 490 1.70 -7.52 -3.05
CA PHE A 490 0.99 -7.82 -4.29
C PHE A 490 0.96 -6.57 -5.17
N VAL A 491 1.44 -6.68 -6.40
CA VAL A 491 1.28 -5.63 -7.41
C VAL A 491 0.45 -6.21 -8.55
N GLY A 492 -0.74 -5.66 -8.77
CA GLY A 492 -1.66 -6.10 -9.79
C GLY A 492 -2.04 -4.95 -10.71
N MET A 493 -2.28 -5.27 -11.98
CA MET A 493 -2.58 -4.31 -13.04
C MET A 493 -3.69 -4.80 -13.97
N VAL A 494 -4.42 -3.84 -14.48
CA VAL A 494 -5.30 -3.90 -15.65
C VAL A 494 -4.89 -2.80 -16.62
N PRO A 495 -5.38 -2.77 -17.87
CA PRO A 495 -4.83 -1.88 -18.91
C PRO A 495 -4.71 -0.41 -18.51
N ASN A 496 -5.64 0.12 -17.70
CA ASN A 496 -5.67 1.53 -17.29
C ASN A 496 -5.51 1.75 -15.78
N LEU A 497 -5.05 0.75 -15.02
CA LEU A 497 -4.80 0.92 -13.59
C LEU A 497 -3.77 -0.08 -13.05
N VAL A 498 -2.76 0.43 -12.34
CA VAL A 498 -1.78 -0.38 -11.60
C VAL A 498 -1.89 -0.08 -10.12
N THR A 499 -1.95 -1.11 -9.30
CA THR A 499 -2.06 -0.97 -7.85
C THR A 499 -1.09 -1.91 -7.15
N GLY A 500 -0.28 -1.34 -6.26
CA GLY A 500 0.65 -2.08 -5.41
C GLY A 500 0.22 -1.99 -3.96
N VAL A 501 0.32 -3.13 -3.26
CA VAL A 501 0.05 -3.26 -1.84
C VAL A 501 1.23 -3.95 -1.17
N TRP A 502 1.67 -3.38 -0.05
CA TRP A 502 2.62 -3.96 0.90
C TRP A 502 1.95 -4.12 2.26
N VAL A 503 2.28 -5.18 2.98
CA VAL A 503 1.95 -5.35 4.40
C VAL A 503 3.15 -5.96 5.13
N GLY A 504 3.49 -5.41 6.30
CA GLY A 504 4.55 -5.92 7.18
C GLY A 504 4.65 -5.14 8.49
N ALA A 505 5.40 -5.63 9.47
CA ALA A 505 5.59 -4.90 10.73
C ALA A 505 6.67 -3.80 10.63
N GLU A 506 6.74 -2.91 11.62
CA GLU A 506 7.84 -1.95 11.77
C GLU A 506 9.19 -2.68 11.79
N ASP A 507 9.34 -3.66 12.69
CA ASP A 507 10.51 -4.50 12.81
C ASP A 507 10.33 -5.80 12.02
N ARG A 508 11.27 -6.16 11.14
CA ARG A 508 11.19 -7.38 10.31
C ARG A 508 11.07 -8.67 11.13
N ALA A 509 11.58 -8.68 12.37
CA ALA A 509 11.49 -9.80 13.28
C ALA A 509 10.07 -10.07 13.81
N ALA A 510 9.13 -9.13 13.64
CA ALA A 510 7.72 -9.31 13.93
C ALA A 510 6.98 -9.74 12.66
N HIS A 511 6.83 -11.06 12.47
CA HIS A 511 6.27 -11.64 11.26
C HIS A 511 5.55 -12.95 11.56
N PHE A 512 4.76 -13.45 10.59
CA PHE A 512 4.14 -14.76 10.73
C PHE A 512 5.21 -15.86 10.67
N ARG A 513 5.07 -16.89 11.51
CA ARG A 513 6.02 -18.02 11.55
C ARG A 513 6.00 -18.87 10.28
N THR A 514 4.89 -18.88 9.55
CA THR A 514 4.71 -19.76 8.39
C THR A 514 4.27 -18.99 7.15
N ILE A 515 4.70 -19.48 5.99
CA ILE A 515 4.32 -18.95 4.68
C ILE A 515 2.82 -18.95 4.42
N THR A 516 2.07 -19.87 5.05
CA THR A 516 0.61 -19.94 4.93
C THR A 516 -0.05 -18.60 5.23
N TYR A 517 0.35 -17.95 6.33
CA TYR A 517 -0.19 -16.66 6.78
C TYR A 517 0.65 -15.47 6.33
N GLY A 518 1.98 -15.64 6.24
CA GLY A 518 2.93 -14.56 5.94
C GLY A 518 3.20 -14.30 4.46
N GLN A 519 2.53 -15.00 3.54
CA GLN A 519 2.70 -14.77 2.11
C GLN A 519 1.95 -13.52 1.61
N GLY A 520 2.47 -12.89 0.54
CA GLY A 520 1.80 -11.77 -0.13
C GLY A 520 0.36 -12.08 -0.58
N ALA A 521 0.06 -13.34 -0.93
CA ALA A 521 -1.29 -13.78 -1.29
C ALA A 521 -2.30 -13.80 -0.12
N ALA A 522 -1.80 -13.76 1.12
CA ALA A 522 -2.61 -13.70 2.34
C ALA A 522 -2.63 -12.30 2.95
N MET A 523 -1.50 -11.59 2.93
CA MET A 523 -1.36 -10.28 3.57
C MET A 523 -1.77 -9.10 2.68
N ALA A 524 -1.37 -9.10 1.40
CA ALA A 524 -1.51 -7.93 0.51
C ALA A 524 -2.59 -8.10 -0.56
N LEU A 525 -2.65 -9.28 -1.20
CA LEU A 525 -3.60 -9.58 -2.27
C LEU A 525 -5.08 -9.32 -1.89
N PRO A 526 -5.56 -9.65 -0.68
CA PRO A 526 -6.94 -9.36 -0.30
C PRO A 526 -7.31 -7.87 -0.32
N ILE A 527 -6.39 -6.99 0.07
CA ILE A 527 -6.61 -5.53 0.01
C ILE A 527 -6.79 -5.11 -1.45
N TRP A 528 -5.91 -5.56 -2.34
CA TRP A 528 -6.03 -5.30 -3.78
C TRP A 528 -7.36 -5.80 -4.34
N ALA A 529 -7.76 -7.03 -3.99
CA ALA A 529 -8.97 -7.66 -4.48
C ALA A 529 -10.24 -6.90 -4.03
N ILE A 530 -10.32 -6.53 -2.75
CA ILE A 530 -11.46 -5.76 -2.23
C ILE A 530 -11.53 -4.39 -2.89
N TYR A 531 -10.38 -3.70 -3.01
CA TYR A 531 -10.29 -2.41 -3.67
C TYR A 531 -10.76 -2.45 -5.13
N MET A 532 -10.26 -3.41 -5.92
CA MET A 532 -10.63 -3.55 -7.32
C MET A 532 -12.09 -3.92 -7.50
N ARG A 533 -12.66 -4.75 -6.60
CA ARG A 533 -14.10 -5.06 -6.64
C ARG A 533 -14.95 -3.81 -6.45
N SER A 534 -14.59 -2.94 -5.50
CA SER A 534 -15.26 -1.66 -5.32
C SER A 534 -15.09 -0.75 -6.54
N CYS A 535 -13.88 -0.69 -7.12
CA CYS A 535 -13.65 0.11 -8.32
C CYS A 535 -14.44 -0.40 -9.54
N TYR A 536 -14.60 -1.72 -9.71
CA TYR A 536 -15.42 -2.27 -10.80
C TYR A 536 -16.92 -2.15 -10.59
N ALA A 537 -17.36 -1.97 -9.34
CA ALA A 537 -18.76 -1.71 -9.01
C ALA A 537 -19.15 -0.26 -9.34
N ASP A 538 -18.18 0.66 -9.32
CA ASP A 538 -18.36 2.05 -9.75
C ASP A 538 -18.06 2.21 -11.25
N SER A 539 -19.12 2.20 -12.06
CA SER A 539 -19.02 2.36 -13.51
C SER A 539 -18.45 3.72 -13.95
N GLU A 540 -18.50 4.75 -13.11
CA GLU A 540 -17.99 6.08 -13.47
C GLU A 540 -16.46 6.14 -13.48
N LEU A 541 -15.79 5.17 -12.85
CA LEU A 541 -14.33 5.07 -12.85
C LEU A 541 -13.77 4.52 -14.17
N ASN A 542 -14.60 3.90 -15.01
CA ASN A 542 -14.19 3.32 -16.30
C ASN A 542 -12.96 2.40 -16.21
N ILE A 543 -12.81 1.65 -15.11
CA ILE A 543 -11.70 0.70 -14.96
C ILE A 543 -11.86 -0.44 -15.96
N SER A 544 -10.80 -0.72 -16.73
CA SER A 544 -10.84 -1.69 -17.83
C SER A 544 -11.07 -3.11 -17.31
N LYS A 545 -12.01 -3.79 -17.96
CA LYS A 545 -12.23 -5.25 -17.86
C LYS A 545 -11.79 -5.99 -19.13
N GLY A 546 -11.23 -5.26 -20.11
CA GLY A 546 -10.78 -5.80 -21.38
C GLY A 546 -9.35 -6.33 -21.31
N ASP A 547 -8.92 -6.94 -22.42
CA ASP A 547 -7.54 -7.39 -22.61
C ASP A 547 -6.57 -6.22 -22.66
N PHE A 548 -5.30 -6.52 -22.37
CA PHE A 548 -4.20 -5.61 -22.70
C PHE A 548 -4.03 -5.55 -24.23
N ASP A 549 -3.75 -4.35 -24.74
CA ASP A 549 -3.56 -4.11 -26.18
C ASP A 549 -2.43 -4.98 -26.73
N VAL A 550 -2.74 -5.73 -27.81
CA VAL A 550 -1.75 -6.53 -28.55
C VAL A 550 -0.90 -5.58 -29.41
N PRO A 551 0.44 -5.66 -29.37
CA PRO A 551 1.30 -4.87 -30.25
C PRO A 551 1.12 -5.28 -31.72
N LEU A 552 1.41 -4.37 -32.65
CA LEU A 552 1.30 -4.65 -34.09
C LEU A 552 2.23 -5.79 -34.52
N ASP A 553 3.45 -5.80 -33.98
CA ASP A 553 4.46 -6.82 -34.22
C ASP A 553 4.64 -7.65 -32.95
N LEU A 554 4.11 -8.89 -32.97
CA LEU A 554 4.30 -9.90 -31.93
C LEU A 554 4.97 -11.13 -32.55
N SER A 555 6.28 -11.16 -32.48
CA SER A 555 7.16 -12.25 -32.92
C SER A 555 7.38 -13.32 -31.85
N ILE A 556 7.36 -12.94 -30.56
CA ILE A 556 7.58 -13.85 -29.44
C ILE A 556 6.28 -14.62 -29.13
N ASN A 557 6.35 -15.95 -29.17
CA ASN A 557 5.19 -16.79 -28.85
C ASN A 557 4.79 -16.65 -27.36
N VAL A 558 3.54 -16.25 -27.10
CA VAL A 558 2.97 -16.12 -25.74
C VAL A 558 1.92 -17.18 -25.40
N ASP A 559 1.53 -18.01 -26.38
CA ASP A 559 0.54 -19.08 -26.23
C ASP A 559 1.23 -20.45 -26.17
N CYS A 560 1.28 -21.01 -24.97
CA CYS A 560 1.93 -22.28 -24.69
C CYS A 560 0.98 -23.48 -24.81
N THR A 561 -0.25 -23.29 -25.31
CA THR A 561 -1.21 -24.40 -25.49
C THR A 561 -0.84 -25.35 -26.63
N ASN A 562 -0.02 -24.88 -27.59
CA ASN A 562 0.38 -25.63 -28.79
C ASN A 562 1.82 -26.17 -28.76
N THR A 563 2.45 -26.36 -27.58
CA THR A 563 3.75 -27.04 -27.52
C THR A 563 3.59 -28.55 -27.61
N SER A 564 3.19 -29.04 -28.78
CA SER A 564 3.50 -30.39 -29.26
C SER A 564 3.96 -30.31 -30.72
N ALA A 565 5.21 -30.75 -30.95
CA ALA A 565 6.00 -30.77 -32.19
C ALA A 565 6.53 -29.38 -32.63
N GLU A 566 7.83 -29.18 -32.86
CA GLU A 566 8.69 -29.94 -33.77
C GLU A 566 10.05 -30.32 -33.14
N ASN A 567 10.38 -31.62 -33.16
CA ASN A 567 11.77 -32.07 -33.17
C ASN A 567 12.26 -31.99 -34.64
N PRO A 568 13.52 -31.59 -34.92
CA PRO A 568 14.05 -31.57 -36.29
C PRO A 568 14.33 -32.95 -36.89
N ASP A 569 13.95 -34.04 -36.23
CA ASP A 569 14.02 -35.39 -36.80
C ASP A 569 12.67 -36.09 -36.59
N GLY A 570 11.99 -36.36 -37.70
CA GLY A 570 10.64 -36.90 -37.78
C GLY A 570 10.51 -38.37 -37.37
N THR A 571 10.93 -38.74 -36.16
CA THR A 571 10.71 -40.08 -35.59
C THR A 571 9.80 -40.01 -34.38
N LYS A 572 8.57 -40.53 -34.57
CA LYS A 572 7.62 -40.79 -33.48
C LYS A 572 8.16 -41.91 -32.61
N VAL A 573 8.57 -41.60 -31.37
CA VAL A 573 8.70 -42.62 -30.33
C VAL A 573 7.29 -42.91 -29.80
N LYS A 574 6.83 -44.14 -30.02
CA LYS A 574 5.66 -44.67 -29.31
C LYS A 574 6.14 -45.06 -27.91
N ASP A 575 5.60 -44.40 -26.89
CA ASP A 575 5.73 -44.88 -25.51
C ASP A 575 4.77 -46.05 -25.30
N ASP A 576 5.27 -47.26 -25.51
CA ASP A 576 4.69 -48.46 -24.88
C ASP A 576 5.24 -48.51 -23.45
N VAL A 577 4.37 -48.26 -22.47
CA VAL A 577 4.65 -48.45 -21.04
C VAL A 577 4.35 -49.92 -20.70
N PRO A 578 5.32 -50.72 -20.23
CA PRO A 578 5.02 -51.99 -19.58
C PRO A 578 4.53 -51.71 -18.15
N ASP A 579 3.32 -52.19 -17.86
CA ASP A 579 2.85 -52.43 -16.48
C ASP A 579 3.83 -53.38 -15.78
N ASP A 580 4.39 -52.91 -14.67
CA ASP A 580 4.72 -53.65 -13.45
C ASP A 580 5.94 -52.99 -12.79
N LEU A 581 5.76 -52.56 -11.53
CA LEU A 581 6.62 -52.93 -10.39
C LEU A 581 6.19 -52.14 -9.15
N ASP A 582 5.51 -52.84 -8.25
CA ASP A 582 5.41 -52.56 -6.82
C ASP A 582 6.80 -52.31 -6.22
N PHE A 583 6.94 -51.28 -5.37
CA PHE A 583 7.53 -51.31 -4.01
C PHE A 583 7.25 -50.01 -3.25
#